data_AF-A0A947BSA9-F1
#
_entry.id   AF-A0A947BSA9-F1
#
_cell.length_a   1.000
_cell.length_b   1.000
_cell.length_c   1.000
_cell.angle_alpha   90.00
_cell.angle_beta   90.00
_cell.angle_gamma   90.00
#
_symmetry.space_group_name_H-M   'P 1'
#
loop_
_entity.id
_entity.type
_entity.pdbx_description
1 polymer ?
#
loop_
_entity_poly.entity_id
_entity_poly.type
_entity_poly.pdbx_seq_one_letter_code
_entity_poly.pdbx_strand_id
1 'polypeptide(L)' 'MFFYTDTADAPWTVVKSDCKKRARINAMRFVLNALDYPNKEKKVAIPPDPLIVGSAKYIYETGEHYLESSPLEIEGE' A
#
# COMPACT_ATOMS: atom_id res chain seq x y z
N MET A 1 5.76 6.51 -9.45
CA MET A 1 4.27 6.44 -9.62
C MET A 1 3.53 6.88 -8.34
N PHE A 2 3.90 6.30 -7.20
CA PHE A 2 3.25 6.57 -5.91
C PHE A 2 3.28 8.05 -5.52
N PHE A 3 4.36 8.77 -5.82
CA PHE A 3 4.50 10.20 -5.51
C PHE A 3 3.31 11.06 -5.95
N TYR A 4 2.78 10.84 -7.15
CA TYR A 4 1.72 11.67 -7.72
C TYR A 4 0.30 11.19 -7.39
N THR A 5 0.15 9.96 -6.93
CA THR A 5 -1.17 9.29 -6.86
C THR A 5 -1.49 8.70 -5.49
N ASP A 6 -0.53 8.70 -4.56
CA ASP A 6 -0.76 8.36 -3.16
C ASP A 6 -1.34 9.58 -2.44
N THR A 7 -2.64 9.54 -2.17
CA THR A 7 -3.39 10.64 -1.56
C THR A 7 -4.07 10.18 -0.27
N ALA A 8 -4.43 11.12 0.60
CA ALA A 8 -5.11 10.79 1.86
C ALA A 8 -6.48 10.11 1.63
N ASP A 9 -7.18 10.48 0.55
CA ASP A 9 -8.48 9.93 0.19
C ASP A 9 -8.35 8.54 -0.47
N ALA A 10 -7.27 8.31 -1.21
CA ALA A 10 -6.99 7.04 -1.88
C ALA A 10 -5.51 6.64 -1.72
N PRO A 11 -5.13 6.08 -0.57
CA PRO A 11 -3.75 5.73 -0.29
C PRO A 11 -3.31 4.44 -1.00
N TRP A 12 -2.07 4.43 -1.50
CA TRP A 12 -1.45 3.24 -2.07
C TRP A 12 -0.97 2.28 -0.98
N THR A 13 -1.37 1.02 -1.12
CA THR A 13 -0.95 -0.09 -0.25
C THR A 13 -0.10 -1.06 -1.03
N VAL A 14 1.14 -1.27 -0.58
CA VAL A 14 2.13 -2.14 -1.21
C VAL A 14 2.11 -3.52 -0.55
N VAL A 15 2.15 -4.58 -1.35
CA VAL A 15 2.14 -5.98 -0.89
C VAL A 15 3.36 -6.72 -1.44
N LYS A 16 4.26 -7.17 -0.56
CA LYS A 16 5.42 -7.99 -0.94
C LYS A 16 4.97 -9.37 -1.40
N SER A 17 5.27 -9.72 -2.65
CA SER A 17 4.65 -10.86 -3.33
C SER A 17 5.54 -12.09 -3.56
N ASP A 18 6.79 -12.10 -3.11
CA ASP A 18 7.71 -13.24 -3.30
C ASP A 18 7.09 -14.57 -2.84
N CYS A 19 6.47 -14.55 -1.65
CA CYS A 19 5.64 -15.65 -1.19
C CYS A 19 4.17 -15.42 -1.60
N LYS A 20 3.82 -15.84 -2.83
CA LYS A 20 2.47 -15.65 -3.42
C LYS A 20 1.31 -16.07 -2.51
N LYS A 21 1.45 -17.18 -1.78
CA LYS A 21 0.40 -17.68 -0.86
C LYS A 21 0.16 -16.69 0.29
N ARG A 22 1.24 -16.21 0.91
CA ARG A 22 1.20 -15.23 1.99
C ARG A 22 0.69 -13.88 1.51
N ALA A 23 1.10 -13.43 0.33
CA ALA A 23 0.66 -12.17 -0.25
C ALA A 23 -0.86 -12.14 -0.48
N ARG A 24 -1.43 -13.19 -1.08
CA ARG A 24 -2.87 -13.29 -1.34
C ARG A 24 -3.71 -13.22 -0.07
N ILE A 25 -3.31 -13.97 0.97
CA ILE A 25 -4.03 -13.97 2.25
C ILE A 25 -3.97 -12.59 2.92
N ASN A 26 -2.80 -11.95 2.92
CA ASN A 26 -2.67 -10.63 3.54
C ASN A 26 -3.38 -9.52 2.75
N ALA A 27 -3.42 -9.60 1.41
CA ALA A 27 -4.20 -8.67 0.59
C ALA A 27 -5.71 -8.77 0.92
N MET A 28 -6.25 -9.99 1.05
CA MET A 28 -7.65 -10.16 1.48
C MET A 28 -7.88 -9.64 2.89
N ARG A 29 -6.97 -9.94 3.84
CA ARG A 29 -7.05 -9.44 5.21
C ARG A 29 -7.03 -7.92 5.29
N PHE A 30 -6.23 -7.24 4.46
CA PHE A 30 -6.21 -5.78 4.41
C PHE A 30 -7.59 -5.20 4.10
N VAL A 31 -8.25 -5.69 3.05
CA VAL A 31 -9.61 -5.24 2.65
C VAL A 31 -10.64 -5.58 3.74
N LEU A 32 -10.65 -6.83 4.20
CA LEU A 32 -11.60 -7.28 5.22
C LEU A 32 -11.41 -6.55 6.55
N ASN A 33 -10.18 -6.22 6.93
CA ASN A 33 -9.91 -5.51 8.18
C ASN A 33 -10.37 -4.04 8.09
N ALA A 34 -10.19 -3.38 6.95
CA ALA A 34 -10.51 -1.96 6.76
C ALA A 34 -12.03 -1.65 6.78
N LEU A 35 -12.86 -2.57 6.31
CA LEU A 35 -14.31 -2.34 6.20
C LEU A 35 -15.06 -2.85 7.43
N ASP A 36 -16.01 -2.08 7.95
CA ASP A 36 -16.98 -2.59 8.94
C ASP A 36 -18.16 -3.24 8.22
N TYR A 37 -18.42 -4.52 8.52
CA TYR A 37 -19.45 -5.30 7.85
C TYR A 37 -20.16 -6.24 8.84
N PRO A 38 -21.46 -6.54 8.63
CA PRO A 38 -22.21 -7.39 9.55
C PRO A 38 -21.64 -8.81 9.59
N ASN A 39 -21.66 -9.44 10.78
CA ASN A 39 -21.11 -10.79 11.02
C ASN A 39 -19.59 -10.92 10.78
N LYS A 40 -18.83 -9.83 10.95
CA LYS A 40 -17.36 -9.85 10.88
C LYS A 40 -16.76 -10.77 11.94
N GLU A 41 -16.15 -11.86 11.49
CA GLU A 41 -15.39 -12.75 12.36
C GLU A 41 -13.99 -12.16 12.63
N LYS A 42 -13.81 -11.59 13.83
CA LYS A 42 -12.56 -10.93 14.28
C LYS A 42 -11.35 -11.89 14.35
N LYS A 43 -11.58 -13.21 14.33
CA LYS A 43 -10.51 -14.22 14.31
C LYS A 43 -9.96 -14.48 12.90
N VAL A 44 -10.75 -14.21 11.87
CA VAL A 44 -10.37 -14.42 10.47
C VAL A 44 -9.92 -13.12 9.83
N ALA A 45 -10.72 -12.05 10.01
CA ALA A 45 -10.42 -10.69 9.56
C ALA A 45 -9.47 -9.98 10.53
N ILE A 46 -8.33 -10.60 10.80
CA ILE A 46 -7.24 -10.02 11.59
C ILE A 46 -6.47 -8.98 10.77
N PRO A 47 -5.77 -8.04 11.41
CA PRO A 47 -4.88 -7.13 10.72
C PRO A 47 -3.85 -7.89 9.86
N PRO A 48 -3.52 -7.37 8.66
CA PRO A 48 -2.52 -7.97 7.81
C PRO A 48 -1.13 -7.90 8.45
N ASP A 49 -0.24 -8.81 8.03
CA ASP A 49 1.15 -8.86 8.48
C ASP A 49 1.91 -7.60 8.01
N PRO A 50 2.44 -6.75 8.93
CA PRO A 50 3.15 -5.52 8.57
C PRO A 50 4.43 -5.74 7.77
N LEU A 51 5.01 -6.95 7.80
CA LEU A 51 6.20 -7.28 7.01
C LEU A 51 5.86 -7.50 5.54
N ILE A 52 4.60 -7.81 5.24
CA ILE A 52 4.10 -8.15 3.89
C ILE A 52 3.32 -6.98 3.31
N VAL A 53 2.48 -6.32 4.09
CA VAL A 53 1.61 -5.22 3.66
C VAL A 53 2.02 -3.94 4.36
N GLY A 54 2.23 -2.86 3.61
CA GLY A 54 2.47 -1.54 4.18
C GLY A 54 2.10 -0.42 3.22
N SER A 55 2.18 0.82 3.71
CA SER A 55 1.87 2.00 2.89
C SER A 55 3.03 2.34 1.96
N ALA A 56 2.70 2.80 0.74
CA ALA A 56 3.67 3.27 -0.23
C ALA A 56 4.55 4.42 0.30
N LYS A 57 4.04 5.22 1.26
CA LYS A 57 4.82 6.26 1.94
C LYS A 57 6.07 5.74 2.65
N TYR A 58 6.05 4.50 3.16
CA TYR A 58 7.15 3.90 3.92
C TYR A 58 7.90 2.83 3.13
N ILE A 59 7.29 2.26 2.11
CA ILE A 59 7.86 1.18 1.30
C ILE A 59 8.33 1.80 -0.02
N TYR A 60 9.64 2.04 -0.11
CA TYR A 60 10.30 2.47 -1.33
C TYR A 60 10.67 1.26 -2.19
N GLU A 61 10.31 1.27 -3.47
CA GLU A 61 10.90 0.33 -4.44
C GLU A 61 12.36 0.73 -4.67
N THR A 62 13.26 -0.27 -4.71
CA THR A 62 14.67 -0.05 -5.02
C THR A 62 14.80 0.56 -6.43
N GLY A 63 14.94 1.88 -6.51
CA GLY A 63 14.97 2.64 -7.76
C GLY A 63 14.09 3.91 -7.75
N GLU A 64 13.10 4.02 -6.87
CA GLU A 64 12.37 5.28 -6.67
C GLU A 64 13.16 6.18 -5.69
N HIS A 65 13.84 7.20 -6.22
CA HIS A 65 14.45 8.27 -5.43
C HIS A 65 13.39 9.30 -5.01
N TYR A 66 13.61 9.97 -3.87
CA TYR A 66 12.86 11.18 -3.53
C TYR A 66 13.11 12.22 -4.64
N LEU A 67 12.07 12.61 -5.35
CA LEU A 67 12.13 13.76 -6.25
C LEU A 67 12.09 15.02 -5.37
N GLU A 68 13.19 15.78 -5.32
CA GLU A 68 13.24 17.05 -4.59
C GLU A 68 12.34 18.13 -5.22
N SER A 69 12.05 18.01 -6.52
CA SER A 69 11.14 18.88 -7.27
C SER A 69 10.25 18.06 -8.20
N SER A 70 9.09 18.62 -8.58
CA SER A 70 8.20 17.95 -9.52
C SER A 70 8.83 17.96 -10.92
N PRO A 71 8.94 16.81 -11.62
CA PRO A 71 9.36 16.77 -13.02
C PRO A 71 8.56 17.66 -13.99
N LEU A 72 7.37 18.11 -13.61
CA LEU A 72 6.55 19.02 -14.42
C LEU A 72 6.97 20.50 -14.30
N GLU A 73 7.80 20.84 -13.30
CA GLU A 73 8.33 22.19 -13.09
C GLU A 73 9.61 22.46 -13.89
N ILE A 74 10.12 21.46 -14.63
CA ILE A 74 11.40 21.55 -15.36
C ILE A 74 11.22 22.11 -16.80
N GLU A 75 9.99 22.21 -17.32
CA GLU A 75 9.71 22.79 -18.64
C GLU A 75 9.27 24.25 -18.52
N GLY A 76 10.22 25.16 -18.26
CA GLY A 76 9.91 26.59 -18.06
C GLY A 76 11.09 27.56 -18.11
N GLU A 77 12.09 27.32 -18.95
CA GLU A 77 12.97 28.36 -19.51
C GLU A 77 12.69 28.55 -21.01
#